data_AF-A0A7D4HE68-F1
#
_entry.id   AF-A0A7D4HE68-F1
#
_cell.length_a   1.000
_cell.length_b   1.000
_cell.length_c   1.000
_cell.angle_alpha   90.00
_cell.angle_beta   90.00
_cell.angle_gamma   90.00
#
_symmetry.space_group_name_H-M   'P 1'
#
loop_
_entity.id
_entity.type
_entity.pdbx_description
1 polymer ?
#
loop_
_entity_poly.entity_id
_entity_poly.type
_entity_poly.pdbx_seq_one_letter_code
_entity_poly.pdbx_strand_id
1 'polypeptide(L)' 'MYVFYFPQIIGNINGHKGDWIQPLVAGINCTLWVAYGLWREKKDWPIVIANAPGIIFGGTAAITALM' A
#
# COMPACT_ATOMS: atom_id res chain seq x y z
N MET A 1 -7.20 -7.69 0.55
CA MET A 1 -6.69 -6.87 -0.56
C MET A 1 -5.16 -6.76 -0.56
N TYR A 2 -4.48 -6.46 0.55
CA TYR A 2 -3.00 -6.29 0.52
C TYR A 2 -2.18 -7.56 0.31
N VAL A 3 -2.74 -8.73 0.63
CA VAL A 3 -2.13 -10.04 0.34
C VAL A 3 -1.88 -10.21 -1.18
N PHE A 4 -2.63 -9.50 -2.01
CA PHE A 4 -2.48 -9.51 -3.46
C PHE A 4 -1.17 -8.86 -3.94
N TYR A 5 -0.52 -8.04 -3.12
CA TYR A 5 0.78 -7.45 -3.45
C TYR A 5 1.95 -8.43 -3.29
N PHE A 6 1.81 -9.53 -2.54
CA PHE A 6 2.87 -10.54 -2.41
C PHE A 6 3.31 -11.15 -3.74
N PRO A 7 2.41 -11.71 -4.58
CA PRO A 7 2.80 -12.25 -5.87
C PRO A 7 3.36 -11.17 -6.80
N GLN A 8 2.87 -9.92 -6.71
CA GLN A 8 3.38 -8.80 -7.50
C GLN A 8 4.81 -8.44 -7.11
N ILE A 9 5.10 -8.33 -5.81
CA ILE A 9 6.45 -8.06 -5.27
C ILE A 9 7.42 -9.17 -5.69
N ILE A 10 7.02 -10.44 -5.54
CA ILE A 10 7.83 -11.60 -5.94
C ILE A 10 8.08 -11.57 -7.46
N GLY A 11 7.07 -11.26 -8.26
CA GLY A 11 7.19 -11.11 -9.72
C GLY A 11 8.18 -10.02 -10.11
N ASN A 12 8.07 -8.83 -9.50
CA ASN A 12 8.96 -7.70 -9.72
C ASN A 12 10.43 -8.07 -9.45
N ILE A 13 10.70 -8.71 -8.31
CA ILE A 13 12.06 -9.13 -7.91
C ILE A 13 12.64 -10.19 -8.86
N ASN A 14 11.79 -11.07 -9.40
CA ASN A 14 12.18 -12.07 -10.40
C ASN A 14 12.33 -11.50 -11.83
N GLY A 15 12.25 -10.18 -12.01
CA GLY A 15 12.42 -9.50 -13.30
C GLY A 15 11.15 -9.34 -14.12
N HIS A 16 10.00 -9.80 -13.62
CA HIS A 16 8.69 -9.60 -14.23
C HIS A 16 7.99 -8.39 -13.62
N LYS A 17 8.49 -7.20 -13.96
CA LYS A 17 7.97 -5.93 -13.43
C LYS A 17 6.52 -5.73 -13.85
N GLY A 18 5.62 -5.67 -12.87
CA GLY A 18 4.21 -5.32 -13.06
C GLY A 18 4.01 -3.80 -13.13
N ASP A 19 2.75 -3.37 -13.25
CA ASP A 19 2.41 -1.94 -13.20
C ASP A 19 2.73 -1.36 -11.82
N TRP A 20 3.46 -0.25 -11.79
CA TRP A 20 3.88 0.46 -10.58
C TRP A 20 2.89 1.55 -10.16
N ILE A 21 2.06 2.06 -11.08
CA ILE A 21 1.15 3.18 -10.82
C ILE A 21 0.03 2.72 -9.88
N GLN A 22 -0.58 1.57 -10.17
CA GLN A 22 -1.64 1.03 -9.34
C GLN A 22 -1.23 0.80 -7.86
N PRO A 23 -0.13 0.09 -7.54
CA PRO A 23 0.33 -0.06 -6.16
C PRO A 23 0.74 1.28 -5.51
N LEU A 24 1.28 2.23 -6.28
CA LEU A 24 1.63 3.56 -5.77
C LEU A 24 0.37 4.34 -5.36
N VAL A 25 -0.62 4.43 -6.25
CA VAL A 25 -1.88 5.14 -5.98
C VAL A 25 -2.61 4.50 -4.79
N ALA A 26 -2.59 3.18 -4.68
CA ALA A 26 -3.13 2.49 -3.52
C ALA A 26 -2.38 2.82 -2.22
N GLY A 27 -1.04 2.89 -2.26
CA GLY A 27 -0.22 3.30 -1.11
C GLY A 27 -0.51 4.73 -0.66
N ILE A 28 -0.70 5.66 -1.61
CA ILE A 28 -1.11 7.04 -1.34
C ILE A 28 -2.50 7.07 -0.70
N ASN A 29 -3.46 6.35 -1.27
CA ASN A 29 -4.82 6.28 -0.73
C ASN A 29 -4.84 5.75 0.71
N CYS A 30 -4.10 4.68 0.99
CA CYS A 30 -3.96 4.14 2.34
C CYS A 30 -3.34 5.15 3.31
N THR A 31 -2.33 5.90 2.86
CA THR A 31 -1.70 6.97 3.65
C THR A 31 -2.70 8.06 4.01
N LEU A 32 -3.53 8.49 3.05
CA LEU A 32 -4.58 9.48 3.28
C LEU A 32 -5.61 8.98 4.30
N TRP A 33 -6.03 7.71 4.23
CA TRP A 33 -6.97 7.13 5.19
C TRP A 33 -6.39 6.99 6.60
N VAL A 34 -5.12 6.59 6.70
CA VAL A 34 -4.43 6.55 8.00
C VAL A 34 -4.30 7.94 8.59
N ALA A 35 -3.88 8.93 7.79
CA ALA A 35 -3.78 10.32 8.23
C ALA A 35 -5.14 10.85 8.69
N TYR A 36 -6.20 10.61 7.91
CA TYR A 36 -7.58 10.95 8.26
C TYR A 36 -8.00 10.33 9.60
N GLY A 37 -7.82 9.01 9.76
CA GLY A 37 -8.23 8.29 10.97
C GLY A 37 -7.47 8.74 12.23
N LEU A 38 -6.22 9.18 12.09
CA LEU A 38 -5.41 9.72 13.17
C LEU A 38 -5.73 11.18 13.53
N TRP A 39 -6.10 12.01 12.55
CA TRP A 39 -6.38 13.44 12.76
C TRP A 39 -7.77 13.70 13.37
N ARG A 40 -8.65 12.70 13.40
CA ARG A 40 -9.96 12.84 14.03
C ARG A 40 -9.84 13.02 15.55
N GLU A 41 -10.69 13.90 16.10
CA GLU A 41 -10.81 14.12 17.55
C GLU A 41 -11.05 12.80 18.32
N LYS A 42 -11.96 11.97 17.81
CA LYS A 42 -12.02 10.55 18.15
C LYS A 42 -11.31 9.75 17.07
N LYS A 43 -10.13 9.24 17.42
CA LYS A 43 -9.30 8.43 16.52
C LYS A 43 -10.10 7.24 15.97
N ASP A 44 -10.10 7.10 14.65
CA ASP A 44 -10.74 5.98 13.96
C ASP A 44 -9.72 4.84 13.78
N TRP A 45 -9.44 4.15 14.88
CA TRP A 45 -8.53 3.01 14.90
C TRP A 45 -8.89 1.90 13.91
N PRO A 46 -10.18 1.56 13.68
CA PRO A 46 -10.56 0.62 12.63
C PRO A 46 -10.05 1.02 11.24
N ILE A 47 -10.22 2.28 10.83
CA ILE A 47 -9.70 2.77 9.54
C ILE A 47 -8.18 2.73 9.49
N VAL A 48 -7.51 3.17 10.56
CA VAL A 48 -6.05 3.20 10.64
C VAL A 48 -5.47 1.79 10.49
N ILE A 49 -5.97 0.82 11.26
CA ILE A 49 -5.49 -0.56 11.22
C ILE A 49 -5.80 -1.22 9.88
N ALA A 50 -6.96 -0.92 9.28
CA ALA A 50 -7.32 -1.45 7.97
C ALA A 50 -6.46 -0.90 6.82
N ASN A 51 -5.89 0.30 6.93
CA ASN A 51 -5.12 0.94 5.85
C ASN A 51 -3.60 0.89 6.05
N ALA A 52 -3.10 0.77 7.28
CA ALA A 52 -1.66 0.75 7.56
C ALA A 52 -0.88 -0.34 6.79
N PRO A 53 -1.37 -1.59 6.65
CA PRO A 53 -0.68 -2.60 5.85
C PRO A 53 -0.58 -2.21 4.36
N GLY A 54 -1.57 -1.48 3.84
CA GLY A 54 -1.58 -1.03 2.44
C GLY A 54 -0.51 -0.02 2.09
N ILE A 55 -0.09 0.79 3.06
CA ILE A 55 1.05 1.71 2.89
C ILE A 55 2.33 0.89 2.67
N ILE A 56 2.56 -0.13 3.50
CA ILE A 56 3.75 -0.98 3.43
C ILE A 56 3.73 -1.81 2.15
N PHE A 57 2.67 -2.57 1.92
CA PHE A 57 2.60 -3.51 0.80
C PHE A 57 2.44 -2.81 -0.55
N GLY A 58 1.60 -1.77 -0.64
CA GLY A 58 1.45 -0.96 -1.86
C GLY A 58 2.72 -0.18 -2.19
N GLY A 59 3.36 0.44 -1.19
CA GLY A 59 4.65 1.12 -1.38
C GLY A 59 5.75 0.17 -1.85
N THR A 60 5.87 -0.99 -1.21
CA THR A 60 6.89 -2.00 -1.57
C THR A 60 6.65 -2.56 -2.98
N ALA A 61 5.40 -2.84 -3.35
CA ALA A 61 5.05 -3.29 -4.70
C ALA A 61 5.37 -2.24 -5.78
N ALA A 62 5.13 -0.96 -5.49
CA ALA A 62 5.47 0.13 -6.41
C ALA A 62 6.99 0.32 -6.57
N ILE A 63 7.72 0.34 -5.45
CA ILE A 63 9.19 0.48 -5.46
C ILE A 63 9.83 -0.68 -6.22
N THR A 64 9.44 -1.92 -5.91
CA THR A 64 10.00 -3.10 -6.58
C THR A 64 9.68 -3.15 -8.07
N ALA A 65 8.54 -2.60 -8.51
CA ALA A 65 8.21 -2.48 -9.93
C ALA A 65 9.03 -1.40 -10.66
N LEU A 66 9.57 -0.42 -9.93
CA LEU A 66 10.39 0.66 -10.47
C LEU A 66 11.90 0.35 -10.49
N MET A 67 12.37 -0.47 -9.55
CA MET A 67 13.76 -0.99 -9.49
C MET A 67 14.00 -2.02 -10.58
#